data_AF-A0A8J4PK14-F1
#
_entry.id   AF-A0A8J4PK14-F1
#
_cell.length_a   1.000
_cell.length_b   1.000
_cell.length_c   1.000
_cell.angle_alpha   90.00
_cell.angle_beta   90.00
_cell.angle_gamma   90.00
#
_symmetry.space_group_name_H-M   'P 1'
#
loop_
_entity.id
_entity.type
_entity.pdbx_description
1 polymer ?
#
loop_
_entity_poly.entity_id
_entity_poly.type
_entity_poly.pdbx_seq_one_letter_code
_entity_poly.pdbx_strand_id
1 'polypeptide(L)'
;KERVGCRVIIIDEGKEPEEFFNLLGGKEPYPLAKISKRIEPRLYLCNVGTGVFVVEEVLHFAQDDLAQEDVLSMQLIIFLFG
;
A
#
# COMPACT_ATOMS: atom_id res chain seq x y z
N LYS A 1 -18.47 0.97 -17.35
CA LYS A 1 -19.76 0.37 -16.96
C LYS A 1 -20.12 0.90 -15.58
N GLU A 2 -20.96 1.94 -15.51
CA GLU A 2 -21.47 2.49 -14.26
C GLU A 2 -22.38 1.44 -13.60
N ARG A 3 -22.14 1.08 -12.34
CA ARG A 3 -23.06 0.19 -11.61
C ARG A 3 -24.26 1.03 -11.17
N VAL A 4 -25.33 0.96 -11.95
CA VAL A 4 -26.63 1.56 -11.66
C VAL A 4 -27.09 1.09 -10.27
N GLY A 5 -27.15 2.00 -9.30
CA GLY A 5 -27.75 1.77 -7.98
C GLY A 5 -26.88 2.03 -6.75
N CYS A 6 -25.58 2.31 -6.89
CA CYS A 6 -24.74 2.61 -5.72
C CYS A 6 -24.94 4.05 -5.22
N ARG A 7 -25.64 4.22 -4.09
CA ARG A 7 -25.67 5.49 -3.35
C ARG A 7 -24.41 5.60 -2.50
N VAL A 8 -23.67 6.69 -2.66
CA VAL A 8 -22.49 7.00 -1.83
C VAL A 8 -22.97 7.72 -0.57
N ILE A 9 -22.57 7.22 0.59
CA ILE A 9 -22.82 7.85 1.90
C ILE A 9 -21.45 8.25 2.46
N ILE A 10 -21.31 9.51 2.87
CA ILE A 10 -20.07 10.02 3.48
C ILE A 10 -20.17 9.78 4.98
N ILE A 11 -19.20 9.05 5.53
CA ILE A 11 -19.12 8.72 6.95
C ILE A 11 -17.71 9.05 7.41
N ASP A 12 -17.57 9.75 8.54
CA ASP A 12 -16.26 10.05 9.12
C ASP A 12 -15.64 8.77 9.69
N GLU A 13 -14.32 8.62 9.56
CA GLU A 13 -13.55 7.55 10.21
C GLU A 13 -13.87 7.48 11.71
N GLY A 14 -14.26 6.30 12.18
CA GLY A 14 -14.67 6.04 13.57
C GLY A 14 -16.16 6.27 13.87
N LYS A 15 -16.95 6.77 12.92
CA LYS A 15 -18.42 6.89 13.03
C LYS A 15 -19.16 5.86 12.15
N GLU A 16 -18.49 4.79 11.75
CA GLU A 16 -19.08 3.77 10.90
C GLU A 16 -20.17 2.99 11.66
N PRO A 17 -21.36 2.78 11.06
CA PRO A 17 -22.42 2.00 11.68
C PRO A 17 -21.99 0.54 11.84
N GLU A 18 -22.57 -0.17 12.80
CA GLU A 18 -22.26 -1.59 13.03
C GLU A 18 -22.51 -2.46 11.79
N GLU A 19 -23.55 -2.12 11.01
CA GLU A 19 -23.88 -2.76 9.73
C GLU A 19 -22.72 -2.70 8.73
N PHE A 20 -21.92 -1.63 8.71
CA PHE A 20 -20.75 -1.51 7.84
C PHE A 20 -19.71 -2.59 8.16
N PHE A 21 -19.41 -2.78 9.45
CA PHE A 21 -18.45 -3.79 9.87
C PHE A 21 -19.01 -5.21 9.70
N ASN A 22 -20.29 -5.42 9.98
CA ASN A 22 -20.94 -6.72 9.77
C ASN A 22 -20.87 -7.17 8.30
N LEU A 23 -20.99 -6.24 7.35
CA LEU A 23 -20.80 -6.52 5.91
C LEU A 23 -19.34 -6.86 5.55
N LEU A 24 -18.36 -6.32 6.28
CA LEU A 24 -16.93 -6.64 6.11
C LEU A 24 -16.50 -7.94 6.80
N GLY A 25 -17.41 -8.60 7.54
CA GLY A 25 -17.11 -9.80 8.32
C GLY A 25 -16.71 -9.53 9.77
N GLY A 26 -16.93 -8.32 10.27
CA GLY A 26 -16.60 -7.88 11.62
C GLY A 26 -15.66 -6.68 11.63
N LYS A 27 -15.51 -6.05 12.80
CA LYS A 27 -14.56 -4.95 13.00
C LYS A 27 -13.20 -5.53 13.42
N GLU A 28 -12.25 -5.46 12.51
CA GLU A 28 -10.85 -5.81 12.79
C GLU A 28 -9.99 -4.57 13.06
N PRO A 29 -8.88 -4.69 13.80
CA PRO A 29 -7.90 -3.62 13.95
C PRO A 29 -7.33 -3.24 12.57
N TYR A 30 -7.42 -1.97 12.21
CA TYR A 30 -6.79 -1.41 11.01
C TYR A 30 -5.83 -0.29 11.38
N PRO A 31 -4.85 0.06 10.51
CA PRO A 31 -3.91 1.13 10.78
C PRO A 31 -4.63 2.49 10.95
N LEU A 32 -4.68 2.99 12.18
CA LEU A 32 -5.28 4.28 12.57
C LEU A 32 -4.25 5.44 12.56
N ALA A 33 -3.04 5.17 12.09
CA ALA A 33 -1.94 6.12 12.15
C ALA A 33 -2.20 7.30 11.22
N LYS A 34 -2.58 8.45 11.80
CA LYS A 34 -2.49 9.74 11.11
C LYS A 34 -1.02 10.01 10.83
N ILE A 35 -0.61 9.89 9.57
CA ILE A 35 0.73 10.20 9.13
C ILE A 35 0.95 11.71 9.39
N SER A 36 1.60 12.03 10.51
CA SER A 36 1.72 13.40 11.05
C SER A 36 2.55 14.33 10.17
N LYS A 37 3.36 13.74 9.28
CA LYS A 37 4.00 14.37 8.14
C LYS A 37 3.69 13.51 6.93
N ARG A 38 2.97 14.05 5.94
CA ARG A 38 2.88 13.40 4.62
C ARG A 38 4.27 13.38 4.01
N ILE A 39 5.01 12.32 4.28
CA ILE A 39 6.24 12.01 3.58
C ILE A 39 5.78 11.11 2.45
N GLU A 40 5.95 11.63 1.24
CA GLU A 40 5.58 10.91 0.03
C GLU A 40 6.38 9.61 0.00
N PRO A 41 5.70 8.44 0.04
CA PRO A 41 6.39 7.17 0.07
C PRO A 41 7.16 6.99 -1.24
N ARG A 42 8.40 6.51 -1.13
CA ARG A 42 9.26 6.23 -2.29
C ARG A 42 9.65 4.77 -2.29
N LEU A 43 9.57 4.18 -3.48
CA LEU A 43 9.98 2.81 -3.71
C LEU A 43 11.30 2.78 -4.47
N TYR A 44 12.26 2.03 -3.92
CA TYR A 44 13.56 1.83 -4.56
C TYR A 44 13.80 0.37 -4.87
N LEU A 45 14.24 0.12 -6.09
CA LEU A 45 14.72 -1.16 -6.56
C LEU A 45 16.25 -1.17 -6.44
N CYS A 46 16.78 -1.99 -5.55
CA CYS A 46 18.22 -2.14 -5.35
C CYS A 46 18.70 -3.44 -5.98
N ASN A 47 19.62 -3.36 -6.93
CA ASN A 47 20.31 -4.51 -7.53
C ASN A 47 21.70 -4.66 -6.90
N VAL A 48 21.92 -5.80 -6.23
CA VAL A 48 23.21 -6.18 -5.65
C VAL A 48 23.84 -7.25 -6.54
N GLY A 49 24.32 -6.83 -7.71
CA GLY A 49 25.10 -7.69 -8.60
C GLY A 49 26.53 -7.92 -8.06
N THR A 50 27.33 -8.72 -8.78
CA THR A 50 28.74 -8.97 -8.45
C THR A 50 29.60 -7.73 -8.71
N GLY A 51 29.54 -6.75 -7.81
CA GLY A 51 30.51 -5.65 -7.72
C GLY A 51 29.97 -4.23 -7.89
N VAL A 52 28.69 -4.03 -8.26
CA VAL A 52 28.08 -2.70 -8.37
C VAL A 52 26.70 -2.72 -7.72
N PHE A 53 26.48 -1.78 -6.79
CA PHE A 53 25.18 -1.52 -6.19
C PHE A 53 24.45 -0.48 -7.03
N VAL A 54 23.34 -0.86 -7.65
CA VAL A 54 22.50 0.03 -8.47
C VAL A 54 21.18 0.26 -7.74
N VAL A 55 20.74 1.52 -7.70
CA VAL A 55 19.47 1.93 -7.08
C VAL A 55 18.64 2.66 -8.12
N GLU A 56 17.41 2.21 -8.33
CA GLU A 56 16.44 2.83 -9.24
C GLU A 56 15.17 3.20 -8.47
N GLU A 57 14.64 4.41 -8.69
CA GLU A 57 13.39 4.86 -8.09
C GLU A 57 12.20 4.41 -8.96
N VAL A 58 11.24 3.73 -8.35
CA VAL A 58 10.00 3.30 -9.00
C VAL A 58 8.93 4.37 -8.78
N LEU A 59 8.54 5.05 -9.86
CA LEU A 59 7.49 6.07 -9.84
C LEU A 59 6.11 5.43 -10.03
N HIS A 60 5.10 5.92 -9.31
CA HIS A 60 3.71 5.43 -9.38
C HIS A 60 3.56 3.92 -9.13
N PHE A 61 4.27 3.41 -8.11
CA PHE A 61 4.25 2.00 -7.76
C PHE A 61 2.87 1.52 -7.24
N ALA A 62 2.59 0.25 -7.48
CA ALA A 62 1.43 -0.50 -7.02
C ALA A 62 1.86 -1.76 -6.25
N GLN A 63 0.88 -2.49 -5.70
CA GLN A 63 1.13 -3.73 -4.95
C GLN A 63 1.74 -4.84 -5.83
N ASP A 64 1.54 -4.79 -7.15
CA ASP A 64 2.10 -5.79 -8.07
C ASP A 64 3.61 -5.58 -8.28
N ASP A 65 4.11 -4.35 -8.16
CA ASP A 65 5.56 -4.05 -8.22
C ASP A 65 6.33 -4.60 -7.00
N LEU A 66 5.57 -4.92 -5.95
CA LEU A 66 6.02 -5.49 -4.68
C LEU A 66 6.11 -7.02 -4.70
N ALA A 67 5.37 -7.66 -5.60
CA ALA A 67 5.26 -9.11 -5.67
C ALA A 67 6.45 -9.68 -6.45
N GLN A 68 7.52 -10.06 -5.74
CA GLN A 68 8.54 -10.94 -6.30
C GLN A 68 7.94 -12.35 -6.45
N GLU A 69 7.44 -12.71 -7.64
CA GLU A 69 6.92 -14.07 -7.82
C GLU A 69 8.01 -15.14 -7.73
N ASP A 70 9.26 -14.94 -8.18
CA ASP A 70 10.29 -16.00 -8.12
C ASP A 70 11.74 -15.53 -8.44
N VAL A 71 12.29 -14.51 -7.77
CA VAL A 71 13.70 -14.08 -8.07
C VAL A 71 14.58 -13.92 -6.82
N LEU A 72 15.16 -15.05 -6.44
CA LEU A 72 16.57 -15.24 -6.05
C LEU A 72 17.34 -13.98 -5.59
N SER A 73 17.44 -13.80 -4.27
CA SER A 73 18.62 -13.39 -3.49
C SER A 73 19.59 -12.27 -3.95
N MET A 74 19.30 -11.45 -4.96
CA MET A 74 20.17 -10.33 -5.37
C MET A 74 19.42 -8.99 -5.61
N GLN A 75 18.09 -8.99 -5.55
CA GLN A 75 17.28 -7.79 -5.69
C GLN A 75 16.58 -7.49 -4.35
N LEU A 76 16.87 -6.34 -3.73
CA LEU A 76 16.21 -5.88 -2.51
C LEU A 76 15.29 -4.71 -2.86
N ILE A 77 14.00 -4.82 -2.52
CA ILE A 77 13.05 -3.73 -2.64
C ILE A 77 12.99 -3.02 -1.28
N ILE A 78 13.32 -1.72 -1.25
CA ILE A 78 13.30 -0.93 -0.02
C ILE A 78 12.17 0.09 -0.07
N PHE A 79 11.28 0.01 0.92
CA PHE A 79 10.30 1.05 1.23
C PHE A 79 10.91 1.99 2.25
N LEU A 80 11.18 3.22 1.84
CA LEU A 80 11.56 4.27 2.78
C LEU A 80 10.32 5.10 3.09
N PHE A 81 9.76 4.84 4.28
CA PHE A 81 8.94 5.83 4.97
C PHE A 81 9.93 6.78 5.66
N GLY A 82 10.09 8.00 5.14
CA GLY A 82 10.80 9.03 5.89
C GLY A 82 9.96 9.56 7.05
#